data_AF-A0A413YJ13-F1
#
_entry.id   AF-A0A413YJ13-F1
#
_cell.length_a   1.000
_cell.length_b   1.000
_cell.length_c   1.000
_cell.angle_alpha   90.00
_cell.angle_beta   90.00
_cell.angle_gamma   90.00
#
_symmetry.space_group_name_H-M   'P 1'
#
loop_
_entity.id
_entity.type
_entity.pdbx_description
1 polymer ?
#
loop_
_entity_poly.entity_id
_entity_poly.type
_entity_poly.pdbx_seq_one_letter_code
_entity_poly.pdbx_strand_id
1 'polypeptide(L)'
;MGECREEKKPGTVQYAIWNGLKQMEEFRREENCFGETASISTWDTGNSAVFAIRRTAGNEELICLANFSEYGQNGEENEKI
;
A
#
# COMPACT_ATOMS: atom_id res chain seq x y z
N MET A 1 2.92 11.10 -36.68
CA MET A 1 3.38 11.65 -35.38
C MET A 1 2.87 10.70 -34.30
N GLY A 2 3.76 10.02 -33.58
CA GLY A 2 3.35 9.14 -32.47
C GLY A 2 3.06 9.98 -31.24
N GLU A 3 1.92 9.76 -30.59
CA GLU A 3 1.57 10.44 -29.34
C GLU A 3 2.64 10.17 -28.27
N CYS A 4 3.21 11.25 -27.74
CA CYS A 4 4.22 11.17 -26.69
C CYS A 4 3.52 10.88 -25.36
N ARG A 5 3.35 9.58 -25.10
CA ARG A 5 2.85 8.96 -23.87
C ARG A 5 3.39 9.64 -22.61
N GLU A 6 2.56 10.46 -21.97
CA GLU A 6 2.92 11.28 -20.80
C GLU A 6 3.28 10.43 -19.57
N GLU A 7 2.81 9.17 -19.52
CA GLU A 7 3.15 8.20 -18.48
C GLU A 7 4.65 7.83 -18.45
N LYS A 8 5.39 8.18 -19.50
CA LYS A 8 6.84 7.95 -19.62
C LYS A 8 7.68 9.21 -19.44
N LYS A 9 7.07 10.37 -19.17
CA LYS A 9 7.78 11.65 -19.00
C LYS A 9 7.97 11.95 -17.51
N PRO A 10 9.19 11.84 -16.95
CA PRO A 10 9.44 12.19 -15.56
C PRO A 10 8.98 13.62 -15.25
N GLY A 11 8.43 13.82 -14.05
CA GLY A 11 7.96 15.13 -13.58
C GLY A 11 6.50 15.47 -13.91
N THR A 12 5.80 14.64 -14.69
CA THR A 12 4.34 14.78 -14.87
C THR A 12 3.57 14.05 -13.77
N VAL A 13 2.33 14.48 -13.51
CA VAL A 13 1.42 13.79 -12.58
C VAL A 13 1.11 12.38 -13.09
N GLN A 14 0.94 12.22 -14.40
CA GLN A 14 0.66 10.95 -15.06
C GLN A 14 1.81 9.96 -14.85
N TYR A 15 3.06 10.41 -14.98
CA TYR A 15 4.23 9.60 -14.67
C TYR A 15 4.27 9.21 -13.19
N ALA A 16 4.02 10.15 -12.27
CA ALA A 16 4.04 9.86 -10.84
C ALA A 16 2.99 8.79 -10.46
N ILE A 17 1.75 8.91 -10.97
CA ILE A 17 0.68 7.95 -10.74
C ILE A 17 1.05 6.59 -11.33
N TRP A 18 1.44 6.54 -12.62
CA TRP A 18 1.79 5.30 -13.29
C TRP A 18 2.96 4.58 -12.62
N ASN A 19 4.02 5.32 -12.29
CA ASN A 19 5.22 4.79 -11.66
C ASN A 19 4.92 4.29 -10.23
N GLY A 20 4.07 4.98 -9.48
CA GLY A 20 3.61 4.52 -8.17
C GLY A 20 2.80 3.22 -8.26
N LEU A 21 1.84 3.15 -9.19
CA LEU A 21 1.06 1.92 -9.43
C LEU A 21 1.94 0.74 -9.85
N LYS A 22 2.97 0.99 -10.69
CA LYS A 22 3.90 -0.06 -11.12
C LYS A 22 4.74 -0.62 -9.98
N GLN A 23 5.30 0.25 -9.13
CA GLN A 23 6.02 -0.20 -7.94
C GLN A 23 5.14 -1.02 -7.00
N MET A 24 3.90 -0.59 -6.77
CA MET A 24 2.96 -1.35 -5.92
C MET A 24 2.59 -2.71 -6.54
N GLU A 25 2.48 -2.80 -7.87
CA GLU A 25 2.19 -4.06 -8.56
C GLU A 25 3.37 -5.04 -8.49
N GLU A 26 4.58 -4.54 -8.66
CA GLU A 26 5.82 -5.32 -8.50
C GLU A 26 5.95 -5.84 -7.07
N PHE A 27 5.81 -4.97 -6.06
CA PHE A 27 5.81 -5.37 -4.65
C PHE A 27 4.74 -6.44 -4.36
N ARG A 28 3.52 -6.25 -4.85
CA ARG A 28 2.43 -7.23 -4.67
C ARG A 28 2.74 -8.59 -5.31
N ARG A 29 3.52 -8.64 -6.39
CA ARG A 29 3.89 -9.88 -7.08
C ARG A 29 4.94 -10.67 -6.33
N GLU A 30 5.86 -9.98 -5.65
CA GLU A 30 7.01 -10.58 -4.97
C GLU A 30 6.68 -11.02 -3.53
N GLU A 31 5.74 -10.32 -2.89
CA GLU A 31 5.38 -10.55 -1.48
C GLU A 31 4.32 -11.65 -1.30
N ASN A 32 4.72 -12.77 -0.67
CA ASN A 32 3.85 -13.91 -0.38
C ASN A 32 2.60 -13.54 0.43
N CYS A 33 2.70 -12.52 1.29
CA CYS A 33 1.58 -12.03 2.08
C CYS A 33 0.43 -11.47 1.22
N PHE A 34 0.61 -11.25 -0.08
CA PHE A 34 -0.49 -10.94 -0.99
C PHE A 34 -1.18 -12.16 -1.61
N GLY A 35 -0.62 -13.36 -1.45
CA GLY A 35 -1.14 -14.61 -2.01
C GLY A 35 -2.49 -15.04 -1.40
N GLU A 36 -3.18 -15.98 -2.06
CA GLU A 36 -4.53 -16.42 -1.67
C GLU A 36 -4.60 -17.11 -0.30
N THR A 37 -3.48 -17.67 0.16
CA THR A 37 -3.39 -18.40 1.42
C THR A 37 -3.12 -17.50 2.63
N ALA A 38 -2.76 -16.23 2.41
CA ALA A 38 -2.45 -15.34 3.52
C ALA A 38 -3.75 -14.87 4.19
N SER A 39 -3.83 -15.01 5.51
CA SER A 39 -4.96 -14.49 6.29
C SER A 39 -4.98 -12.96 6.23
N ILE A 40 -6.13 -12.36 6.52
CA ILE A 40 -6.30 -10.90 6.55
C ILE A 40 -7.08 -10.50 7.81
N SER A 41 -6.58 -9.48 8.50
CA SER A 41 -7.28 -8.81 9.59
C SER A 41 -7.08 -7.30 9.50
N THR A 42 -7.88 -6.56 10.27
CA THR A 42 -7.68 -5.12 10.47
C THR A 42 -7.03 -4.90 11.82
N TRP A 43 -6.22 -3.84 11.93
CA TRP A 43 -5.62 -3.40 13.19
C TRP A 43 -6.15 -2.02 13.58
N ASP A 44 -6.33 -1.82 14.88
CA ASP A 44 -6.68 -0.51 15.41
C ASP A 44 -5.40 0.30 15.54
N THR A 45 -5.35 1.42 14.83
CA THR A 45 -4.18 2.30 14.81
C THR A 45 -4.22 3.35 15.92
N GLY A 46 -5.31 3.40 16.70
CA GLY A 46 -5.60 4.49 17.63
C GLY A 46 -5.89 5.83 16.93
N ASN A 47 -5.91 5.87 15.59
CA ASN A 47 -6.10 7.07 14.80
C ASN A 47 -7.17 6.86 13.73
N SER A 48 -8.29 7.59 13.84
CA SER A 48 -9.41 7.47 12.90
C SER A 48 -9.07 7.85 11.46
N ALA A 49 -7.96 8.56 11.22
CA ALA A 49 -7.48 8.89 9.89
C ALA A 49 -6.58 7.80 9.27
N VAL A 50 -6.11 6.83 10.05
CA VAL A 50 -5.15 5.80 9.59
C VAL A 50 -5.81 4.44 9.61
N PHE A 51 -5.95 3.83 8.43
CA PHE A 51 -6.45 2.47 8.27
C PHE A 51 -5.28 1.48 8.21
N ALA A 52 -5.40 0.37 8.90
CA ALA A 52 -4.42 -0.71 8.89
C ALA A 52 -5.04 -2.05 8.49
N ILE A 53 -4.36 -2.75 7.59
CA ILE A 53 -4.59 -4.18 7.35
C ILE A 53 -3.32 -4.95 7.69
N ARG A 54 -3.50 -6.11 8.31
CA ARG A 54 -2.45 -7.10 8.52
C ARG A 54 -2.75 -8.29 7.62
N ARG A 55 -1.72 -8.78 6.95
CA ARG A 55 -1.75 -10.05 6.22
C ARG A 55 -0.65 -10.97 6.71
N THR A 56 -0.97 -12.26 6.87
CA THR A 56 -0.02 -13.24 7.39
C THR A 56 -0.02 -14.49 6.53
N ALA A 57 1.15 -14.88 6.01
CA ALA A 57 1.37 -16.10 5.24
C ALA A 57 2.40 -16.98 5.94
N GLY A 58 1.94 -17.99 6.69
CA GLY A 58 2.84 -18.82 7.50
C GLY A 58 3.55 -18.01 8.58
N ASN A 59 4.87 -17.85 8.46
CA ASN A 59 5.69 -17.05 9.39
C ASN A 59 5.98 -15.64 8.87
N GLU A 60 5.47 -15.28 7.68
CA GLU A 60 5.63 -13.95 7.10
C GLU A 60 4.43 -13.07 7.46
N GLU A 61 4.70 -11.80 7.73
CA GLU A 61 3.70 -10.81 8.07
C GLU A 61 3.93 -9.53 7.29
N LEU A 62 2.84 -8.94 6.81
CA LEU A 62 2.80 -7.65 6.16
C LEU A 62 1.73 -6.77 6.81
N ILE A 63 2.13 -5.56 7.21
CA ILE A 63 1.21 -4.54 7.72
C ILE A 63 1.17 -3.39 6.70
N CYS A 64 -0.01 -3.09 6.19
CA CYS A 64 -0.23 -1.95 5.31
C CYS A 64 -0.97 -0.85 6.06
N LEU A 65 -0.38 0.35 6.10
CA LEU A 65 -0.97 1.56 6.67
C LEU A 65 -1.38 2.53 5.56
N ALA A 66 -2.59 3.06 5.64
CA ALA A 66 -3.11 4.05 4.70
C ALA A 66 -3.65 5.27 5.47
N ASN A 67 -3.10 6.44 5.18
CA ASN A 67 -3.56 7.72 5.72
C ASN A 67 -4.65 8.31 4.81
N PHE A 68 -5.84 8.52 5.36
CA PHE A 68 -7.02 9.06 4.67
C PHE A 68 -7.25 10.56 4.94
N SER A 69 -6.28 11.26 5.54
CA SER A 69 -6.32 12.72 5.72
C SER A 69 -5.33 13.44 4.79
N GLU A 70 -5.54 14.74 4.57
CA GLU A 70 -4.58 15.59 3.85
C GLU A 70 -3.34 15.99 4.67
N TYR A 71 -3.29 15.65 5.96
CA TYR A 71 -2.20 15.99 6.87
C TYR A 71 -1.30 14.77 7.15
N GLY A 72 -0.05 15.02 7.57
CA GLY A 72 0.79 13.96 8.11
C GLY A 72 0.16 13.34 9.36
N GLN A 73 0.09 12.02 9.42
CA GLN A 73 -0.47 11.25 10.52
C GLN A 73 0.53 10.24 11.07
N ASN A 74 0.38 9.93 12.35
CA ASN A 74 1.03 8.80 13.00
C ASN A 74 -0.02 7.73 13.31
N GLY A 75 0.38 6.47 13.29
CA GLY A 75 -0.41 5.35 13.80
C GLY A 75 0.45 4.54 14.76
N GLU A 76 -0.18 3.95 15.77
CA GLU A 76 0.48 3.03 16.69
C GLU A 76 -0.04 1.61 16.45
N GLU A 77 0.85 0.64 16.54
CA GLU A 77 0.49 -0.78 16.48
C GLU A 77 -0.22 -1.18 17.77
N ASN A 78 -1.53 -1.42 17.68
CA ASN A 78 -2.31 -1.97 18.78
C ASN A 78 -3.09 -3.19 18.28
N GLU A 79 -2.65 -4.38 18.66
CA GLU A 79 -3.40 -5.60 18.42
C GLU A 79 -4.70 -5.58 19.24
N LYS A 80 -5.85 -5.61 18.57
CA LYS A 80 -7.11 -5.86 19.26
C LYS A 80 -7.18 -7.35 19.62
N ILE A 81 -7.17 -7.64 20.92
CA ILE A 81 -7.57 -8.93 21.51
C ILE A 81 -9.06 -9.18 21.22
#